data_AF-A0A263E1P6-F1
#
_entry.id   AF-A0A263E1P6-F1
#
_cell.length_a   1.000
_cell.length_b   1.000
_cell.length_c   1.000
_cell.angle_alpha   90.00
_cell.angle_beta   90.00
_cell.angle_gamma   90.00
#
_symmetry.space_group_name_H-M   'P 1'
#
loop_
_entity.id
_entity.type
_entity.pdbx_description
1 polymer ?
#
loop_
_entity_poly.entity_id
_entity_poly.type
_entity_poly.pdbx_seq_one_letter_code
_entity_poly.pdbx_strand_id
1 'polypeptide(L)'
;MLARPSGGADDQDANDHDADDQNIDHNSGGTMTLHRHRSHRVGPVLALFAAATLLGACGTQAAPPPAQAPGSFDDGVGRIAMSADGNQHDEDDWASAPMALAILAHRDLQPNLVHYDYNNHIWDSSQDHVENMTESVQEGGERFGFDMSRFFDDTDPQRLEAGTQNLVEEINASTEDDQLSIVLAGPIETVWMALNAADPEARTHVECVTHGDDSFNQTHGAEEHDGHDYEDLIDLGCERVEIPDQNSGLGPIEMDFWDFLTDSGDENWEWLYSRLDLVGNGDVSDAGMVFYVITGEEESDRSELKSYFQSGSGEATSE
;
A
#
# COMPACT_ATOMS: atom_id res chain seq x y z
N MET A 1 34.61 -36.09 -41.65
CA MET A 1 33.64 -35.47 -42.58
C MET A 1 32.30 -36.13 -42.30
N LEU A 2 31.25 -35.51 -41.75
CA LEU A 2 30.86 -34.13 -41.44
C LEU A 2 29.93 -34.26 -40.21
N ALA A 3 30.29 -33.71 -39.05
CA ALA A 3 29.82 -32.40 -38.55
C ALA A 3 28.29 -32.22 -38.57
N ARG A 4 27.67 -32.25 -37.38
CA ARG A 4 26.37 -31.63 -37.08
C ARG A 4 26.56 -30.66 -35.90
N PRO A 5 25.89 -29.49 -35.92
CA PRO A 5 26.27 -28.35 -35.10
C PRO A 5 25.60 -28.34 -33.72
N SER A 6 26.34 -27.76 -32.78
CA SER A 6 25.88 -27.16 -31.53
C SER A 6 25.12 -25.86 -31.82
N GLY A 7 23.94 -25.69 -31.23
CA GLY A 7 23.25 -24.41 -31.08
C GLY A 7 23.02 -24.19 -29.59
N GLY A 8 23.65 -23.15 -29.05
CA GLY A 8 23.54 -22.72 -27.65
C GLY A 8 22.19 -22.09 -27.38
N ALA A 9 21.78 -22.19 -26.12
CA ALA A 9 20.81 -21.30 -25.51
C ALA A 9 21.54 -19.99 -25.24
N ASP A 10 21.04 -18.90 -25.80
CA ASP A 10 21.40 -17.55 -25.39
C ASP A 10 20.48 -17.20 -24.21
N ASP A 11 21.07 -17.17 -23.01
CA ASP A 11 20.57 -16.35 -21.90
C ASP A 11 20.68 -14.89 -22.34
N GLN A 12 19.56 -14.19 -22.36
CA GLN A 12 19.55 -12.73 -22.42
C GLN A 12 19.06 -12.24 -21.07
N ASP A 13 20.05 -11.92 -20.23
CA ASP A 13 19.94 -11.01 -19.10
C ASP A 13 19.20 -9.74 -19.57
N ALA A 14 18.02 -9.51 -19.02
CA ALA A 14 17.38 -8.21 -19.05
C ALA A 14 18.22 -7.28 -18.15
N ASN A 15 19.11 -6.51 -18.79
CA ASN A 15 19.69 -5.34 -18.14
C ASN A 15 18.58 -4.30 -18.03
N ASP A 16 18.16 -4.04 -16.80
CA ASP A 16 17.42 -2.83 -16.49
C ASP A 16 18.28 -1.61 -16.79
N HIS A 17 17.64 -0.67 -17.48
CA HIS A 17 18.23 0.59 -17.86
C HIS A 17 17.77 1.64 -16.86
N ASP A 18 18.56 1.80 -15.80
CA ASP A 18 18.69 3.05 -15.06
C ASP A 18 18.93 4.20 -16.04
N ALA A 19 17.92 5.04 -16.21
CA ALA A 19 18.02 6.28 -16.94
C ALA A 19 17.66 7.44 -16.00
N ASP A 20 18.70 8.24 -15.74
CA ASP A 20 18.70 9.62 -15.29
C ASP A 20 18.79 9.87 -13.77
N ASP A 21 20.03 9.92 -13.26
CA ASP A 21 20.46 11.17 -12.63
C ASP A 21 21.95 11.48 -12.83
N GLN A 22 22.22 12.66 -13.38
CA GLN A 22 23.55 13.25 -13.49
C GLN A 22 23.56 14.59 -12.77
N ASN A 23 24.36 14.61 -11.70
CA ASN A 23 25.36 15.65 -11.43
C ASN A 23 24.88 16.94 -10.74
N ILE A 24 24.98 16.99 -9.40
CA ILE A 24 25.34 18.24 -8.70
C ILE A 24 26.45 17.99 -7.68
N ASP A 25 27.59 18.61 -7.98
CA ASP A 25 28.80 18.70 -7.19
C ASP A 25 28.79 20.06 -6.43
N HIS A 26 28.88 20.06 -5.09
CA HIS A 26 29.73 20.97 -4.27
C HIS A 26 29.38 21.08 -2.77
N ASN A 27 30.31 20.56 -1.97
CA ASN A 27 31.18 21.32 -1.05
C ASN A 27 30.60 22.07 0.17
N SER A 28 31.11 21.67 1.34
CA SER A 28 31.63 22.49 2.47
C SER A 28 30.86 22.39 3.79
N GLY A 29 31.57 21.85 4.78
CA GLY A 29 31.14 21.71 6.16
C GLY A 29 30.89 23.00 6.94
N GLY A 30 30.10 22.85 8.00
CA GLY A 30 29.86 23.85 9.03
C GLY A 30 29.49 23.17 10.35
N THR A 31 30.42 23.16 11.28
CA THR A 31 30.29 22.62 12.65
C THR A 31 29.30 23.47 13.45
N MET A 32 28.16 22.90 13.88
CA MET A 32 27.23 23.55 14.79
C MET A 32 27.42 23.05 16.22
N THR A 33 27.70 24.00 17.11
CA THR A 33 28.00 23.81 18.52
C THR A 33 26.71 23.71 19.33
N LEU A 34 26.55 22.62 20.09
CA LEU A 34 25.48 22.46 21.08
C LEU A 34 25.43 23.63 22.06
N HIS A 35 24.25 24.26 22.22
CA HIS A 35 23.91 25.05 23.40
C HIS A 35 22.74 24.41 24.14
N ARG A 36 23.07 23.73 25.24
CA ARG A 36 22.13 23.35 26.30
C ARG A 36 21.46 24.60 26.86
N HIS A 37 20.14 24.70 26.74
CA HIS A 37 19.37 25.59 27.62
C HIS A 37 18.44 24.80 28.55
N ARG A 38 18.48 25.28 29.79
CA ARG A 38 17.93 24.70 31.01
C ARG A 38 16.41 24.56 30.99
N SER A 39 16.00 23.45 31.58
CA SER A 39 14.69 23.15 32.10
C SER A 39 14.19 24.20 33.10
N HIS A 40 12.97 24.68 32.90
CA HIS A 40 12.15 25.29 33.95
C HIS A 40 10.86 24.51 34.13
N ARG A 41 10.75 23.90 35.31
CA ARG A 41 9.53 23.33 35.88
C ARG A 41 8.49 24.44 36.05
N VAL A 42 7.27 24.23 35.57
CA VAL A 42 6.08 24.96 35.98
C VAL A 42 5.05 23.94 36.45
N GLY A 43 4.57 24.13 37.68
CA GLY A 43 3.66 23.23 38.38
C GLY A 43 2.22 23.26 37.84
N PRO A 44 1.35 22.38 38.37
CA PRO A 44 0.03 22.13 37.79
C PRO A 44 -0.93 23.30 38.07
N VAL A 45 -1.53 23.84 37.01
CA VAL A 45 -2.67 24.75 37.11
C VAL A 45 -3.94 23.90 37.09
N LEU A 46 -4.62 23.90 38.23
CA LEU A 46 -5.92 23.29 38.48
C LEU A 46 -6.98 24.08 37.70
N ALA A 47 -7.50 23.54 36.58
CA ALA A 47 -8.60 24.14 35.85
C ALA A 47 -9.95 23.63 36.38
N LEU A 48 -10.74 24.55 36.94
CA LEU A 48 -12.12 24.30 37.35
C LEU A 48 -13.02 24.08 36.12
N PHE A 49 -13.79 22.99 36.14
CA PHE A 49 -14.94 22.79 35.25
C PHE A 49 -16.04 23.79 35.60
N ALA A 50 -16.39 24.67 34.66
CA ALA A 50 -17.63 25.44 34.67
C ALA A 50 -18.59 24.83 33.64
N ALA A 51 -19.63 24.15 34.12
CA ALA A 51 -20.73 23.67 33.30
C ALA A 51 -21.61 24.87 32.89
N ALA A 52 -21.50 25.29 31.62
CA ALA A 52 -22.44 26.21 31.00
C ALA A 52 -23.50 25.41 30.23
N THR A 53 -24.75 25.53 30.67
CA THR A 53 -25.94 24.99 30.00
C THR A 53 -26.30 25.89 28.82
N LEU A 54 -26.08 25.40 27.58
CA LEU A 54 -26.60 26.02 26.36
C LEU A 54 -27.97 25.42 26.04
N LEU A 55 -29.00 26.26 26.16
CA LEU A 55 -30.36 26.02 25.68
C LEU A 55 -30.38 26.05 24.15
N GLY A 56 -30.98 25.01 23.58
CA GLY A 56 -30.99 24.73 22.15
C GLY A 56 -31.81 25.71 21.30
N ALA A 57 -31.32 25.93 20.09
CA ALA A 57 -32.12 26.31 18.93
C ALA A 57 -32.17 25.08 18.01
N CYS A 58 -33.33 24.44 17.92
CA CYS A 58 -33.57 23.35 16.97
C CYS A 58 -33.64 23.92 15.55
N GLY A 59 -32.49 23.95 14.86
CA GLY A 59 -32.45 23.95 13.41
C GLY A 59 -32.62 22.52 12.91
N THR A 60 -33.61 22.29 12.05
CA THR A 60 -33.78 21.03 11.33
C THR A 60 -32.62 20.87 10.35
N GLN A 61 -31.54 20.24 10.79
CA GLN A 61 -30.49 19.74 9.91
C GLN A 61 -31.05 18.50 9.22
N ALA A 62 -31.02 18.47 7.89
CA ALA A 62 -31.37 17.28 7.13
C ALA A 62 -30.48 16.13 7.60
N ALA A 63 -31.09 14.96 7.82
CA ALA A 63 -30.34 13.77 8.17
C ALA A 63 -29.32 13.49 7.06
N PRO A 64 -28.07 13.10 7.39
CA PRO A 64 -27.16 12.57 6.40
C PRO A 64 -27.82 11.36 5.71
N PRO A 65 -27.49 11.10 4.44
CA PRO A 65 -27.95 9.89 3.77
C PRO A 65 -27.55 8.67 4.63
N PRO A 66 -28.34 7.59 4.60
CA PRO A 66 -28.00 6.40 5.36
C PRO A 66 -26.62 5.90 4.92
N ALA A 67 -25.72 5.69 5.88
CA ALA A 67 -24.49 4.96 5.66
C ALA A 67 -24.84 3.64 4.99
N GLN A 68 -24.16 3.32 3.88
CA GLN A 68 -24.25 2.00 3.28
C GLN A 68 -23.88 0.97 4.35
N ALA A 69 -24.60 -0.15 4.42
CA ALA A 69 -24.28 -1.18 5.40
C ALA A 69 -22.85 -1.65 5.14
N PRO A 70 -21.98 -1.75 6.16
CA PRO A 70 -20.64 -2.29 5.95
C PRO A 70 -20.80 -3.69 5.36
N GLY A 71 -20.02 -3.98 4.30
CA GLY A 71 -19.93 -5.31 3.73
C GLY A 71 -19.65 -6.35 4.82
N SER A 72 -20.06 -7.59 4.60
CA SER A 72 -19.64 -8.68 5.48
C SER A 72 -18.21 -9.07 5.15
N PHE A 73 -17.37 -9.23 6.19
CA PHE A 73 -16.04 -9.83 6.06
C PHE A 73 -16.11 -11.18 5.34
N ASP A 74 -15.26 -11.39 4.33
CA ASP A 74 -15.16 -12.65 3.58
C ASP A 74 -14.07 -13.54 4.18
N ASP A 75 -14.48 -14.53 4.97
CA ASP A 75 -13.57 -15.51 5.60
C ASP A 75 -12.78 -16.34 4.54
N GLY A 76 -13.23 -16.39 3.28
CA GLY A 76 -12.53 -17.09 2.21
C GLY A 76 -11.30 -16.35 1.68
N VAL A 77 -11.18 -15.05 1.96
CA VAL A 77 -10.02 -14.21 1.60
C VAL A 77 -9.15 -13.91 2.82
N GLY A 78 -9.75 -13.81 4.02
CA GLY A 78 -9.00 -13.51 5.24
C GLY A 78 -8.66 -12.03 5.39
N ARG A 79 -7.80 -11.69 6.37
CA ARG A 79 -7.41 -10.31 6.66
C ARG A 79 -6.27 -9.87 5.74
N ILE A 80 -6.34 -8.63 5.27
CA ILE A 80 -5.36 -8.02 4.37
C ILE A 80 -4.80 -6.76 5.02
N ALA A 81 -3.48 -6.64 5.01
CA ALA A 81 -2.77 -5.40 5.28
C ALA A 81 -2.01 -4.96 4.02
N MET A 82 -1.83 -3.65 3.85
CA MET A 82 -1.04 -3.08 2.76
C MET A 82 -0.05 -2.06 3.31
N SER A 83 1.17 -2.06 2.77
CA SER A 83 2.23 -1.10 3.06
C SER A 83 2.78 -0.61 1.72
N ALA A 84 2.71 0.70 1.46
CA ALA A 84 3.01 1.28 0.15
C ALA A 84 3.90 2.54 0.25
N ASP A 85 4.79 2.77 -0.72
CA ASP A 85 5.77 3.86 -0.65
C ASP A 85 5.25 5.14 -1.33
N GLY A 86 5.28 5.28 -2.65
CA GLY A 86 4.73 6.41 -3.43
C GLY A 86 5.22 7.81 -3.05
N ASN A 87 6.02 7.97 -1.98
CA ASN A 87 6.48 9.23 -1.42
C ASN A 87 7.92 9.59 -1.84
N GLN A 88 8.57 8.74 -2.64
CA GLN A 88 9.91 8.93 -3.17
C GLN A 88 10.12 8.06 -4.43
N HIS A 89 11.22 8.32 -5.16
CA HIS A 89 11.71 7.56 -6.33
C HIS A 89 10.83 7.67 -7.58
N ASP A 90 9.87 6.77 -7.78
CA ASP A 90 8.94 6.77 -8.91
C ASP A 90 7.51 7.07 -8.46
N GLU A 91 6.58 6.91 -9.40
CA GLU A 91 5.21 7.44 -9.32
C GLU A 91 4.15 6.35 -9.54
N ASP A 92 4.55 5.11 -9.84
CA ASP A 92 3.63 4.02 -10.19
C ASP A 92 2.63 3.74 -9.07
N ASP A 93 3.07 3.88 -7.82
CA ASP A 93 2.26 3.68 -6.63
C ASP A 93 1.11 4.68 -6.49
N TRP A 94 1.21 5.85 -7.15
CA TRP A 94 0.10 6.80 -7.26
C TRP A 94 -1.08 6.20 -8.04
N ALA A 95 -0.82 5.27 -8.95
CA ALA A 95 -1.82 4.55 -9.72
C ALA A 95 -2.12 3.16 -9.13
N SER A 96 -1.09 2.43 -8.65
CA SER A 96 -1.24 1.11 -8.04
C SER A 96 -2.10 1.13 -6.77
N ALA A 97 -1.87 2.07 -5.86
CA ALA A 97 -2.65 2.16 -4.62
C ALA A 97 -4.18 2.28 -4.84
N PRO A 98 -4.70 3.25 -5.63
CA PRO A 98 -6.13 3.34 -5.87
C PRO A 98 -6.66 2.20 -6.74
N MET A 99 -5.83 1.58 -7.59
CA MET A 99 -6.19 0.36 -8.31
C MET A 99 -6.41 -0.82 -7.37
N ALA A 100 -5.51 -1.04 -6.41
CA ALA A 100 -5.64 -2.08 -5.38
C ALA A 100 -6.92 -1.89 -4.53
N LEU A 101 -7.22 -0.66 -4.14
CA LEU A 101 -8.47 -0.32 -3.44
C LEU A 101 -9.71 -0.61 -4.30
N ALA A 102 -9.66 -0.32 -5.61
CA ALA A 102 -10.74 -0.66 -6.54
C ALA A 102 -10.92 -2.18 -6.69
N ILE A 103 -9.83 -2.95 -6.76
CA ILE A 103 -9.85 -4.43 -6.83
C ILE A 103 -10.58 -5.01 -5.62
N LEU A 104 -10.22 -4.57 -4.42
CA LEU A 104 -10.86 -4.99 -3.16
C LEU A 104 -12.35 -4.60 -3.14
N ALA A 105 -12.65 -3.35 -3.47
CA ALA A 105 -14.01 -2.83 -3.44
C ALA A 105 -14.95 -3.51 -4.44
N HIS A 106 -14.44 -3.97 -5.58
CA HIS A 106 -15.21 -4.72 -6.57
C HIS A 106 -15.80 -6.04 -6.03
N ARG A 107 -15.21 -6.60 -4.97
CA ARG A 107 -15.68 -7.81 -4.28
C ARG A 107 -16.23 -7.56 -2.87
N ASP A 108 -16.56 -6.31 -2.55
CA ASP A 108 -17.04 -5.89 -1.23
C ASP A 108 -16.05 -6.23 -0.08
N LEU A 109 -14.74 -6.27 -0.36
CA LEU A 109 -13.67 -6.65 0.58
C LEU A 109 -13.12 -5.49 1.42
N GLN A 110 -13.80 -4.34 1.45
CA GLN A 110 -13.43 -3.23 2.34
C GLN A 110 -13.26 -3.66 3.82
N PRO A 111 -14.10 -4.56 4.38
CA PRO A 111 -13.91 -5.05 5.74
C PRO A 111 -12.64 -5.89 5.93
N ASN A 112 -12.18 -6.58 4.87
CA ASN A 112 -11.01 -7.46 4.89
C ASN A 112 -9.69 -6.68 4.92
N LEU A 113 -9.66 -5.45 4.37
CA LEU A 113 -8.52 -4.54 4.53
C LEU A 113 -8.51 -3.99 5.97
N VAL A 114 -7.68 -4.58 6.83
CA VAL A 114 -7.60 -4.27 8.26
C VAL A 114 -6.55 -3.22 8.59
N HIS A 115 -5.58 -3.01 7.70
CA HIS A 115 -4.48 -2.06 7.84
C HIS A 115 -4.04 -1.53 6.46
N TYR A 116 -3.77 -0.23 6.37
CA TYR A 116 -3.07 0.37 5.24
C TYR A 116 -2.14 1.47 5.77
N ASP A 117 -0.82 1.23 5.73
CA ASP A 117 0.19 2.28 5.83
C ASP A 117 0.70 2.71 4.45
N TYR A 118 0.90 4.00 4.26
CA TYR A 118 1.36 4.56 2.99
C TYR A 118 2.38 5.67 3.23
N ASN A 119 3.13 6.05 2.20
CA ASN A 119 4.34 6.87 2.35
C ASN A 119 5.40 6.16 3.21
N ASN A 120 5.54 4.84 3.07
CA ASN A 120 6.36 4.00 3.94
C ASN A 120 7.87 4.10 3.68
N HIS A 121 8.31 4.89 2.69
CA HIS A 121 9.71 5.30 2.59
C HIS A 121 10.02 6.30 3.72
N ILE A 122 10.28 5.80 4.92
CA ILE A 122 10.34 6.60 6.15
C ILE A 122 11.65 7.40 6.34
N TRP A 123 12.65 7.20 5.47
CA TRP A 123 13.96 7.86 5.59
C TRP A 123 13.97 9.26 5.00
N ASP A 124 13.31 9.46 3.86
CA ASP A 124 13.08 10.75 3.23
C ASP A 124 11.88 10.71 2.29
N SER A 125 11.46 11.88 1.80
CA SER A 125 10.31 12.00 0.90
C SER A 125 10.40 13.26 0.04
N SER A 126 9.77 13.22 -1.13
CA SER A 126 9.51 14.38 -1.97
C SER A 126 8.12 14.95 -1.68
N GLN A 127 8.00 16.28 -1.62
CA GLN A 127 6.71 16.92 -1.28
C GLN A 127 5.63 16.61 -2.33
N ASP A 128 5.98 16.67 -3.62
CA ASP A 128 5.02 16.40 -4.70
C ASP A 128 4.58 14.92 -4.69
N HIS A 129 5.47 14.00 -4.30
CA HIS A 129 5.15 12.57 -4.15
C HIS A 129 4.21 12.33 -2.97
N VAL A 130 4.52 12.88 -1.79
CA VAL A 130 3.64 12.79 -0.62
C VAL A 130 2.24 13.34 -0.92
N GLU A 131 2.15 14.48 -1.62
CA GLU A 131 0.84 15.07 -1.98
C GLU A 131 0.03 14.13 -2.89
N ASN A 132 0.66 13.53 -3.90
CA ASN A 132 -0.02 12.63 -4.84
C ASN A 132 -0.36 11.27 -4.25
N MET A 133 0.56 10.65 -3.52
CA MET A 133 0.30 9.37 -2.85
C MET A 133 -0.79 9.53 -1.79
N THR A 134 -0.76 10.62 -1.01
CA THR A 134 -1.83 10.93 -0.04
C THR A 134 -3.19 11.09 -0.71
N GLU A 135 -3.27 11.79 -1.86
CA GLU A 135 -4.53 11.90 -2.61
C GLU A 135 -4.98 10.52 -3.09
N SER A 136 -4.10 9.76 -3.74
CA SER A 136 -4.38 8.43 -4.26
C SER A 136 -4.92 7.47 -3.20
N VAL A 137 -4.33 7.47 -2.00
CA VAL A 137 -4.75 6.59 -0.91
C VAL A 137 -5.99 7.11 -0.17
N GLN A 138 -6.01 8.39 0.26
CA GLN A 138 -7.11 8.91 1.07
C GLN A 138 -8.39 9.08 0.27
N GLU A 139 -8.32 9.73 -0.89
CA GLU A 139 -9.50 9.93 -1.75
C GLU A 139 -9.96 8.58 -2.34
N GLY A 140 -9.03 7.68 -2.67
CA GLY A 140 -9.35 6.32 -3.10
C GLY A 140 -10.10 5.54 -2.02
N GLY A 141 -9.59 5.56 -0.79
CA GLY A 141 -10.23 4.92 0.36
C GLY A 141 -11.65 5.44 0.59
N GLU A 142 -11.84 6.77 0.54
CA GLU A 142 -13.16 7.38 0.70
C GLU A 142 -14.13 7.02 -0.44
N ARG A 143 -13.68 7.10 -1.70
CA ARG A 143 -14.49 6.81 -2.89
C ARG A 143 -14.95 5.36 -2.94
N PHE A 144 -14.07 4.45 -2.56
CA PHE A 144 -14.32 3.01 -2.59
C PHE A 144 -14.90 2.47 -1.27
N GLY A 145 -15.18 3.35 -0.29
CA GLY A 145 -16.00 3.04 0.87
C GLY A 145 -15.25 2.32 2.01
N PHE A 146 -13.95 2.54 2.13
CA PHE A 146 -13.14 1.95 3.18
C PHE A 146 -13.29 2.66 4.54
N ASP A 147 -12.94 1.95 5.61
CA ASP A 147 -12.83 2.53 6.93
C ASP A 147 -11.50 3.30 7.05
N MET A 148 -11.57 4.61 6.86
CA MET A 148 -10.40 5.50 6.91
C MET A 148 -9.70 5.54 8.27
N SER A 149 -10.25 4.92 9.32
CA SER A 149 -9.51 4.75 10.59
C SER A 149 -8.39 3.71 10.51
N ARG A 150 -8.33 2.92 9.43
CA ARG A 150 -7.31 1.91 9.15
C ARG A 150 -6.17 2.41 8.25
N PHE A 151 -6.17 3.69 7.90
CA PHE A 151 -5.22 4.31 6.98
C PHE A 151 -4.24 5.22 7.73
N PHE A 152 -2.94 5.00 7.51
CA PHE A 152 -1.86 5.62 8.28
C PHE A 152 -0.80 6.21 7.33
N ASP A 153 -0.51 7.50 7.52
CA ASP A 153 0.51 8.23 6.77
C ASP A 153 1.85 8.14 7.49
N ASP A 154 2.80 7.41 6.94
CA ASP A 154 4.07 7.16 7.62
C ASP A 154 5.01 8.37 7.65
N THR A 155 4.70 9.43 6.89
CA THR A 155 5.44 10.70 7.00
C THR A 155 5.15 11.49 8.29
N ASP A 156 4.01 11.23 8.95
CA ASP A 156 3.70 11.81 10.26
C ASP A 156 4.12 10.82 11.36
N PRO A 157 5.11 11.16 12.22
CA PRO A 157 5.57 10.25 13.27
C PRO A 157 4.49 9.73 14.22
N GLN A 158 3.41 10.50 14.45
CA GLN A 158 2.29 10.02 15.28
C GLN A 158 1.41 9.03 14.54
N ARG A 159 1.28 9.18 13.22
CA ARG A 159 0.53 8.26 12.37
C ARG A 159 1.33 7.00 12.12
N LEU A 160 2.63 7.09 11.87
CA LEU A 160 3.55 5.95 11.85
C LEU A 160 3.45 5.13 13.14
N GLU A 161 3.58 5.76 14.32
CA GLU A 161 3.45 5.05 15.61
C GLU A 161 2.08 4.37 15.76
N ALA A 162 0.99 5.04 15.36
CA ALA A 162 -0.35 4.49 15.42
C ALA A 162 -0.57 3.34 14.42
N GLY A 163 -0.01 3.46 13.21
CA GLY A 163 -0.05 2.46 12.16
C GLY A 163 0.72 1.21 12.57
N THR A 164 1.98 1.37 12.99
CA THR A 164 2.77 0.26 13.52
C THR A 164 2.04 -0.45 14.66
N GLN A 165 1.44 0.28 15.61
CA GLN A 165 0.70 -0.33 16.71
C GLN A 165 -0.57 -1.06 16.23
N ASN A 166 -1.28 -0.51 15.24
CA ASN A 166 -2.42 -1.19 14.65
C ASN A 166 -1.99 -2.49 13.93
N LEU A 167 -0.91 -2.46 13.14
CA LEU A 167 -0.40 -3.65 12.47
C LEU A 167 0.09 -4.70 13.48
N VAL A 168 0.71 -4.30 14.60
CA VAL A 168 1.03 -5.21 15.71
C VAL A 168 -0.21 -5.90 16.26
N GLU A 169 -1.32 -5.17 16.43
CA GLU A 169 -2.58 -5.74 16.91
C GLU A 169 -3.18 -6.73 15.92
N GLU A 170 -3.13 -6.42 14.62
CA GLU A 170 -3.60 -7.33 13.57
C GLU A 170 -2.71 -8.58 13.46
N ILE A 171 -1.38 -8.45 13.52
CA ILE A 171 -0.47 -9.60 13.56
C ILE A 171 -0.77 -10.47 14.79
N ASN A 172 -0.97 -9.87 15.97
CA ASN A 172 -1.25 -10.62 17.20
C ASN A 172 -2.61 -11.32 17.22
N ALA A 173 -3.55 -10.88 16.38
CA ALA A 173 -4.83 -11.55 16.21
C ALA A 173 -4.72 -12.79 15.31
N SER A 174 -3.61 -12.97 14.59
CA SER A 174 -3.44 -14.05 13.63
C SER A 174 -3.36 -15.44 14.26
N THR A 175 -4.09 -16.38 13.64
CA THR A 175 -4.12 -17.80 14.02
C THR A 175 -4.16 -18.67 12.76
N GLU A 176 -3.98 -19.99 12.90
CA GLU A 176 -4.11 -20.95 11.79
C GLU A 176 -5.46 -20.83 11.04
N ASP A 177 -6.53 -20.44 11.73
CA ASP A 177 -7.87 -20.29 11.15
C ASP A 177 -8.21 -18.83 10.76
N ASP A 178 -7.32 -17.86 11.04
CA ASP A 178 -7.52 -16.42 10.80
C ASP A 178 -6.17 -15.76 10.48
N GLN A 179 -5.67 -16.03 9.28
CA GLN A 179 -4.37 -15.53 8.81
C GLN A 179 -4.46 -14.07 8.34
N LEU A 180 -3.31 -13.40 8.35
CA LEU A 180 -3.14 -12.04 7.81
C LEU A 180 -2.16 -12.10 6.64
N SER A 181 -2.58 -11.63 5.47
CA SER A 181 -1.68 -11.39 4.33
C SER A 181 -1.27 -9.92 4.30
N ILE A 182 0.02 -9.63 4.36
CA ILE A 182 0.59 -8.27 4.28
C ILE A 182 1.19 -8.09 2.89
N VAL A 183 0.61 -7.19 2.09
CA VAL A 183 1.13 -6.82 0.78
C VAL A 183 2.21 -5.74 0.94
N LEU A 184 3.39 -6.00 0.35
CA LEU A 184 4.60 -5.19 0.46
C LEU A 184 4.85 -4.43 -0.86
N ALA A 185 4.15 -3.31 -1.03
CA ALA A 185 4.23 -2.41 -2.19
C ALA A 185 5.23 -1.27 -1.97
N GLY A 186 6.41 -1.60 -1.42
CA GLY A 186 7.44 -0.63 -1.08
C GLY A 186 8.41 -1.16 -0.03
N PRO A 187 9.35 -0.32 0.46
CA PRO A 187 10.32 -0.70 1.48
C PRO A 187 9.66 -1.23 2.76
N ILE A 188 10.21 -2.31 3.28
CA ILE A 188 9.58 -3.14 4.31
C ILE A 188 9.76 -2.68 5.78
N GLU A 189 10.36 -1.51 6.03
CA GLU A 189 10.79 -1.12 7.38
C GLU A 189 9.62 -0.96 8.37
N THR A 190 8.50 -0.35 7.95
CA THR A 190 7.30 -0.23 8.80
C THR A 190 6.72 -1.60 9.17
N VAL A 191 6.71 -2.53 8.22
CA VAL A 191 6.25 -3.92 8.44
C VAL A 191 7.22 -4.67 9.35
N TRP A 192 8.53 -4.51 9.16
CA TRP A 192 9.55 -5.07 10.05
C TRP A 192 9.38 -4.58 11.49
N MET A 193 9.15 -3.28 11.68
CA MET A 193 8.92 -2.68 13.00
C MET A 193 7.72 -3.35 13.71
N ALA A 194 6.63 -3.59 12.98
CA ALA A 194 5.44 -4.23 13.53
C ALA A 194 5.68 -5.72 13.84
N LEU A 195 6.24 -6.49 12.90
CA LEU A 195 6.56 -7.90 13.11
C LEU A 195 7.50 -8.06 14.31
N ASN A 196 8.57 -7.27 14.40
CA ASN A 196 9.53 -7.34 15.50
C ASN A 196 8.89 -7.08 16.88
N ALA A 197 7.86 -6.24 16.95
CA ALA A 197 7.11 -5.93 18.17
C ALA A 197 5.99 -6.93 18.52
N ALA A 198 5.50 -7.70 17.55
CA ALA A 198 4.39 -8.64 17.73
C ALA A 198 4.78 -9.93 18.48
N ASP A 199 3.81 -10.78 18.83
CA ASP A 199 4.01 -12.09 19.44
C ASP A 199 4.68 -13.06 18.44
N PRO A 200 5.84 -13.65 18.75
CA PRO A 200 6.51 -14.60 17.87
C PRO A 200 5.66 -15.80 17.43
N GLU A 201 4.67 -16.24 18.23
CA GLU A 201 3.77 -17.32 17.83
C GLU A 201 2.79 -16.86 16.75
N ALA A 202 2.23 -15.65 16.89
CA ALA A 202 1.24 -15.11 15.97
C ALA A 202 1.84 -14.77 14.59
N ARG A 203 3.11 -14.35 14.54
CA ARG A 203 3.85 -14.06 13.28
C ARG A 203 3.87 -15.25 12.31
N THR A 204 3.82 -16.48 12.83
CA THR A 204 3.82 -17.71 12.01
C THR A 204 2.49 -17.97 11.28
N HIS A 205 1.50 -17.11 11.49
CA HIS A 205 0.20 -17.09 10.81
C HIS A 205 0.02 -15.82 9.96
N VAL A 206 1.13 -15.20 9.58
CA VAL A 206 1.18 -14.02 8.72
C VAL A 206 1.93 -14.37 7.46
N GLU A 207 1.33 -14.06 6.31
CA GLU A 207 1.96 -14.14 5.00
C GLU A 207 2.52 -12.76 4.63
N CYS A 208 3.79 -12.69 4.27
CA CYS A 208 4.40 -11.49 3.71
C CYS A 208 4.44 -11.65 2.20
N VAL A 209 3.64 -10.87 1.49
CA VAL A 209 3.40 -10.98 0.04
C VAL A 209 4.19 -9.89 -0.68
N THR A 210 5.10 -10.30 -1.56
CA THR A 210 5.89 -9.43 -2.43
C THR A 210 5.94 -9.98 -3.86
N HIS A 211 6.38 -9.17 -4.83
CA HIS A 211 6.65 -9.61 -6.20
C HIS A 211 8.07 -9.24 -6.64
N GLY A 212 8.60 -10.06 -7.54
CA GLY A 212 9.95 -9.91 -8.08
C GLY A 212 11.04 -10.34 -7.09
N ASP A 213 11.96 -11.18 -7.55
CA ASP A 213 13.12 -11.63 -6.78
C ASP A 213 14.14 -10.49 -6.66
N ASP A 214 14.69 -10.28 -5.45
CA ASP A 214 15.62 -9.19 -5.14
C ASP A 214 15.13 -7.78 -5.58
N SER A 215 13.81 -7.55 -5.58
CA SER A 215 13.20 -6.30 -6.05
C SER A 215 13.46 -5.11 -5.10
N PHE A 216 13.20 -3.89 -5.59
CA PHE A 216 13.32 -2.66 -4.81
C PHE A 216 12.59 -2.77 -3.45
N ASN A 217 11.35 -3.26 -3.47
CA ASN A 217 10.53 -3.46 -2.26
C ASN A 217 11.24 -4.35 -1.23
N GLN A 218 12.00 -5.36 -1.70
CA GLN A 218 12.68 -6.30 -0.82
C GLN A 218 14.00 -5.80 -0.25
N THR A 219 14.77 -4.99 -0.98
CA THR A 219 16.19 -4.74 -0.68
C THR A 219 16.52 -3.30 -0.33
N HIS A 220 15.70 -2.33 -0.76
CA HIS A 220 16.02 -0.90 -0.69
C HIS A 220 16.42 -0.42 0.72
N GLY A 221 15.64 -0.82 1.73
CA GLY A 221 15.91 -0.45 3.12
C GLY A 221 17.31 -0.88 3.59
N ALA A 222 17.70 -2.12 3.32
CA ALA A 222 19.00 -2.65 3.69
C ALA A 222 20.15 -2.08 2.85
N GLU A 223 19.94 -1.88 1.54
CA GLU A 223 20.99 -1.42 0.62
C GLU A 223 21.36 0.05 0.81
N GLU A 224 20.36 0.91 1.07
CA GLU A 224 20.56 2.37 1.05
C GLU A 224 20.46 3.03 2.42
N HIS A 225 19.82 2.40 3.41
CA HIS A 225 19.39 3.07 4.63
C HIS A 225 19.79 2.41 5.95
N ASP A 226 20.67 1.39 5.92
CA ASP A 226 20.98 0.55 7.09
C ASP A 226 19.69 -0.03 7.75
N GLY A 227 18.63 -0.20 6.96
CA GLY A 227 17.36 -0.81 7.34
C GLY A 227 17.36 -2.32 7.16
N HIS A 228 16.18 -2.88 6.96
CA HIS A 228 15.98 -4.33 6.83
C HIS A 228 15.61 -4.74 5.40
N ASP A 229 15.84 -6.01 5.09
CA ASP A 229 15.43 -6.64 3.83
C ASP A 229 14.32 -7.67 4.04
N TYR A 230 13.79 -8.21 2.94
CA TYR A 230 12.73 -9.21 2.99
C TYR A 230 13.09 -10.47 3.80
N GLU A 231 14.37 -10.89 3.79
CA GLU A 231 14.82 -12.04 4.59
C GLU A 231 14.71 -11.77 6.10
N ASP A 232 14.89 -10.52 6.54
CA ASP A 232 14.68 -10.15 7.94
C ASP A 232 13.21 -10.38 8.38
N LEU A 233 12.22 -10.20 7.49
CA LEU A 233 10.82 -10.52 7.81
C LEU A 233 10.62 -12.03 7.99
N ILE A 234 11.26 -12.83 7.14
CA ILE A 234 11.19 -14.29 7.19
C ILE A 234 11.89 -14.83 8.44
N ASP A 235 13.03 -14.25 8.81
CA ASP A 235 13.76 -14.59 10.05
C ASP A 235 12.95 -14.23 11.30
N LEU A 236 12.05 -13.23 11.23
CA LEU A 236 11.10 -12.92 12.30
C LEU A 236 9.92 -13.90 12.40
N GLY A 237 9.74 -14.77 11.41
CA GLY A 237 8.75 -15.85 11.39
C GLY A 237 7.56 -15.63 10.45
N CYS A 238 7.59 -14.58 9.60
CA CYS A 238 6.57 -14.39 8.56
C CYS A 238 6.68 -15.49 7.49
N GLU A 239 5.56 -15.94 6.95
CA GLU A 239 5.54 -16.87 5.81
C GLU A 239 5.93 -16.12 4.53
N ARG A 240 6.88 -16.69 3.79
CA ARG A 240 7.31 -16.16 2.49
C ARG A 240 6.23 -16.42 1.45
N VAL A 241 5.74 -15.35 0.84
CA VAL A 241 4.91 -15.41 -0.37
C VAL A 241 5.52 -14.45 -1.39
N GLU A 242 6.29 -15.01 -2.31
CA GLU A 242 6.94 -14.25 -3.38
C GLU A 242 6.39 -14.71 -4.72
N ILE A 243 5.72 -13.80 -5.43
CA ILE A 243 5.13 -14.06 -6.74
C ILE A 243 6.03 -13.51 -7.85
N PRO A 244 5.90 -13.99 -9.10
CA PRO A 244 6.59 -13.41 -10.24
C PRO A 244 6.38 -11.90 -10.35
N ASP A 245 7.35 -11.20 -10.93
CA ASP A 245 7.26 -9.77 -11.13
C ASP A 245 6.04 -9.39 -11.99
N GLN A 246 5.09 -8.68 -11.36
CA GLN A 246 3.85 -8.22 -11.96
C GLN A 246 4.07 -7.14 -13.02
N ASN A 247 5.24 -6.51 -13.13
CA ASN A 247 5.55 -5.56 -14.20
C ASN A 247 5.37 -6.16 -15.61
N SER A 248 5.61 -7.47 -15.74
CA SER A 248 5.43 -8.20 -17.00
C SER A 248 4.00 -8.16 -17.53
N GLY A 249 3.01 -8.15 -16.64
CA GLY A 249 1.58 -8.14 -16.96
C GLY A 249 0.94 -6.77 -16.77
N LEU A 250 1.27 -6.09 -15.67
CA LEU A 250 0.60 -4.90 -15.15
C LEU A 250 1.48 -3.64 -15.11
N GLY A 251 2.75 -3.72 -15.51
CA GLY A 251 3.70 -2.60 -15.62
C GLY A 251 3.37 -1.59 -16.74
N PRO A 252 4.26 -0.69 -17.17
CA PRO A 252 3.92 0.42 -18.06
C PRO A 252 3.29 0.03 -19.43
N ILE A 253 2.30 0.79 -19.88
CA ILE A 253 1.57 0.63 -21.15
C ILE A 253 1.04 1.97 -21.71
N GLU A 254 0.62 1.97 -22.97
CA GLU A 254 -0.22 3.03 -23.52
C GLU A 254 -1.56 3.14 -22.79
N MET A 255 -1.97 4.37 -22.48
CA MET A 255 -3.15 4.67 -21.68
C MET A 255 -4.49 4.23 -22.30
N ASP A 256 -4.54 3.95 -23.61
CA ASP A 256 -5.76 3.54 -24.31
C ASP A 256 -6.31 2.18 -23.82
N PHE A 257 -5.46 1.34 -23.24
CA PHE A 257 -5.91 0.13 -22.56
C PHE A 257 -6.92 0.44 -21.45
N TRP A 258 -6.69 1.53 -20.71
CA TRP A 258 -7.45 1.94 -19.52
C TRP A 258 -8.73 2.74 -19.85
N ASP A 259 -9.01 3.02 -21.12
CA ASP A 259 -10.20 3.78 -21.54
C ASP A 259 -11.52 3.17 -21.03
N PHE A 260 -11.54 1.86 -20.72
CA PHE A 260 -12.73 1.23 -20.13
C PHE A 260 -13.13 1.81 -18.77
N LEU A 261 -12.20 2.40 -18.02
CA LEU A 261 -12.49 3.08 -16.76
C LEU A 261 -13.35 4.32 -17.01
N THR A 262 -13.02 5.12 -18.03
CA THR A 262 -13.79 6.34 -18.40
C THR A 262 -15.06 6.01 -19.19
N ASP A 263 -15.05 4.97 -20.02
CA ASP A 263 -16.23 4.49 -20.74
C ASP A 263 -17.34 3.96 -19.81
N SER A 264 -17.02 3.67 -18.54
CA SER A 264 -17.99 3.21 -17.54
C SER A 264 -19.05 4.26 -17.19
N GLY A 265 -18.70 5.56 -17.27
CA GLY A 265 -19.52 6.68 -16.81
C GLY A 265 -19.68 6.77 -15.29
N ASP A 266 -18.88 6.03 -14.53
CA ASP A 266 -18.84 6.08 -13.08
C ASP A 266 -17.75 7.06 -12.60
N GLU A 267 -18.13 8.04 -11.79
CA GLU A 267 -17.25 9.11 -11.31
C GLU A 267 -16.05 8.59 -10.49
N ASN A 268 -16.15 7.42 -9.86
CA ASN A 268 -15.03 6.80 -9.15
C ASN A 268 -14.03 6.18 -10.11
N TRP A 269 -14.51 5.60 -11.21
CA TRP A 269 -13.67 4.99 -12.23
C TRP A 269 -13.00 6.05 -13.12
N GLU A 270 -13.71 7.14 -13.42
CA GLU A 270 -13.13 8.32 -14.06
C GLU A 270 -12.04 8.96 -13.18
N TRP A 271 -12.26 9.02 -11.86
CA TRP A 271 -11.24 9.48 -10.93
C TRP A 271 -10.04 8.54 -10.87
N LEU A 272 -10.25 7.22 -10.80
CA LEU A 272 -9.17 6.23 -10.85
C LEU A 272 -8.34 6.41 -12.13
N TYR A 273 -8.98 6.53 -13.30
CA TYR A 273 -8.29 6.82 -14.55
C TYR A 273 -7.44 8.09 -14.47
N SER A 274 -7.91 9.15 -13.80
CA SER A 274 -7.13 10.37 -13.64
C SER A 274 -5.86 10.20 -12.82
N ARG A 275 -5.82 9.22 -11.89
CA ARG A 275 -4.60 8.86 -11.16
C ARG A 275 -3.63 8.09 -12.07
N LEU A 276 -4.14 7.19 -12.91
CA LEU A 276 -3.31 6.51 -13.92
C LEU A 276 -2.76 7.49 -14.97
N ASP A 277 -3.56 8.47 -15.42
CA ASP A 277 -3.16 9.50 -16.39
C ASP A 277 -2.14 10.49 -15.80
N LEU A 278 -2.17 10.71 -14.49
CA LEU A 278 -1.18 11.52 -13.79
C LEU A 278 0.23 10.91 -13.92
N VAL A 279 0.36 9.59 -13.69
CA VAL A 279 1.61 8.84 -13.92
C VAL A 279 1.91 8.77 -15.43
N GLY A 280 0.88 8.62 -16.26
CA GLY A 280 0.94 8.75 -17.71
C GLY A 280 1.41 7.49 -18.45
N ASN A 281 1.69 6.42 -17.71
CA ASN A 281 2.14 5.13 -18.26
C ASN A 281 1.24 3.96 -17.85
N GLY A 282 0.17 4.18 -17.07
CA GLY A 282 -0.79 3.16 -16.70
C GLY A 282 -0.20 1.93 -15.99
N ASP A 283 0.92 2.12 -15.29
CA ASP A 283 1.51 1.14 -14.40
C ASP A 283 0.63 0.97 -13.16
N VAL A 284 0.32 -0.29 -12.84
CA VAL A 284 -0.40 -0.67 -11.62
C VAL A 284 0.16 -1.97 -11.03
N SER A 285 1.45 -2.25 -11.26
CA SER A 285 2.04 -3.57 -11.03
C SER A 285 1.89 -4.05 -9.58
N ASP A 286 2.07 -3.17 -8.60
CA ASP A 286 1.92 -3.47 -7.18
C ASP A 286 0.49 -3.86 -6.78
N ALA A 287 -0.52 -3.38 -7.51
CA ALA A 287 -1.91 -3.82 -7.32
C ALA A 287 -2.11 -5.31 -7.68
N GLY A 288 -1.18 -5.90 -8.45
CA GLY A 288 -1.16 -7.32 -8.79
C GLY A 288 -1.00 -8.22 -7.56
N MET A 289 -0.28 -7.79 -6.52
CA MET A 289 -0.16 -8.56 -5.28
C MET A 289 -1.50 -8.67 -4.54
N VAL A 290 -2.30 -7.60 -4.52
CA VAL A 290 -3.67 -7.65 -3.97
C VAL A 290 -4.57 -8.55 -4.81
N PHE A 291 -4.42 -8.51 -6.14
CA PHE A 291 -5.13 -9.42 -7.04
C PHE A 291 -4.77 -10.89 -6.74
N TYR A 292 -3.49 -11.20 -6.52
CA TYR A 292 -3.02 -12.51 -6.09
C TYR A 292 -3.66 -12.94 -4.78
N VAL A 293 -3.64 -12.10 -3.72
CA VAL A 293 -4.24 -12.45 -2.41
C VAL A 293 -5.73 -12.84 -2.55
N ILE A 294 -6.45 -12.22 -3.48
CA ILE A 294 -7.88 -12.44 -3.68
C ILE A 294 -8.18 -13.67 -4.57
N THR A 295 -7.30 -13.98 -5.52
CA THR A 295 -7.58 -14.92 -6.62
C THR A 295 -6.68 -16.13 -6.67
N GLY A 296 -5.48 -16.04 -6.07
CA GLY A 296 -4.37 -16.97 -6.22
C GLY A 296 -3.67 -16.89 -7.58
N GLU A 297 -3.93 -15.87 -8.41
CA GLU A 297 -3.25 -15.69 -9.69
C GLU A 297 -1.87 -15.04 -9.51
N GLU A 298 -0.82 -15.78 -9.87
CA GLU A 298 0.58 -15.37 -9.67
C GLU A 298 1.13 -14.61 -10.88
N GLU A 299 0.57 -14.77 -12.07
CA GLU A 299 1.03 -14.12 -13.31
C GLU A 299 -0.08 -13.25 -13.90
N SER A 300 -0.62 -12.33 -13.09
CA SER A 300 -1.75 -11.49 -13.47
C SER A 300 -1.47 -10.66 -14.71
N ASP A 301 -2.39 -10.65 -15.66
CA ASP A 301 -2.35 -9.74 -16.80
C ASP A 301 -3.51 -8.73 -16.83
N ARG A 302 -3.31 -7.65 -17.60
CA ARG A 302 -4.27 -6.55 -17.74
C ARG A 302 -5.65 -7.02 -18.21
N SER A 303 -5.67 -7.99 -19.14
CA SER A 303 -6.91 -8.54 -19.67
C SER A 303 -7.68 -9.30 -18.60
N GLU A 304 -6.98 -9.99 -17.71
CA GLU A 304 -7.56 -10.65 -16.54
C GLU A 304 -8.08 -9.64 -15.53
N LEU A 305 -7.31 -8.60 -15.20
CA LEU A 305 -7.76 -7.51 -14.32
C LEU A 305 -9.00 -6.79 -14.88
N LYS A 306 -9.01 -6.49 -16.18
CA LYS A 306 -10.18 -5.93 -16.86
C LYS A 306 -11.36 -6.90 -16.84
N SER A 307 -11.11 -8.19 -17.06
CA SER A 307 -12.16 -9.23 -17.00
C SER A 307 -12.73 -9.36 -15.61
N TYR A 308 -11.89 -9.25 -14.57
CA TYR A 308 -12.29 -9.23 -13.16
C TYR A 308 -13.30 -8.12 -12.91
N PHE A 309 -12.97 -6.88 -13.31
CA PHE A 309 -13.88 -5.74 -13.17
C PHE A 309 -15.16 -5.84 -14.01
N GLN A 310 -15.11 -6.54 -15.14
CA GLN A 310 -16.30 -6.76 -15.98
C GLN A 310 -17.17 -7.93 -15.47
N SER A 311 -16.56 -8.91 -14.80
CA SER A 311 -17.24 -10.02 -14.15
C SER A 311 -17.82 -9.54 -12.82
N GLY A 312 -19.14 -9.44 -12.71
CA GLY A 312 -19.81 -8.98 -11.48
C GLY A 312 -20.90 -7.93 -11.69
N SER A 313 -21.05 -7.36 -12.89
CA SER A 313 -22.21 -6.52 -13.23
C SER A 313 -23.50 -7.32 -13.55
N GLY A 314 -23.50 -8.65 -13.35
CA GLY A 314 -24.58 -9.54 -13.79
C GLY A 314 -24.87 -10.69 -12.83
N GLU A 315 -26.14 -10.75 -12.42
CA GLU A 315 -26.86 -11.87 -11.79
C GLU A 315 -26.58 -12.17 -10.31
N ALA A 316 -27.33 -11.45 -9.45
CA ALA A 316 -27.95 -12.09 -8.30
C ALA A 316 -28.79 -13.27 -8.79
N THR A 317 -28.26 -14.48 -8.69
CA THR A 317 -28.99 -15.72 -8.94
C THR A 317 -30.01 -15.89 -7.83
N SER A 318 -31.27 -15.61 -8.16
CA SER A 318 -32.41 -16.10 -7.40
C SER A 318 -32.56 -17.60 -7.67
N GLU A 319 -32.18 -18.44 -6.72
CA GLU A 319 -32.75 -19.78 -6.52
C GLU A 319 -33.11 -20.00 -5.04
#